data_AF-A0A8X7P6B4-F1
#
_entry.id   AF-A0A8X7P6B4-F1
#
_cell.length_a   1.000
_cell.length_b   1.000
_cell.length_c   1.000
_cell.angle_alpha   90.00
_cell.angle_beta   90.00
_cell.angle_gamma   90.00
#
_symmetry.space_group_name_H-M   'P 1'
#
loop_
_entity.id
_entity.type
_entity.pdbx_description
1 polymer ?
#
loop_
_entity_poly.entity_id
_entity_poly.type
_entity_poly.pdbx_seq_one_letter_code
_entity_poly.pdbx_strand_id
1 'polypeptide(L)'
;MAATSSFSSSLSLNVKPNKPSKPLRFLRTPFLKLSFSPLPAPLCSSPSPPLPHGVSSSGNANHPLTPLSDNDDYDEKPREECGVVGIYGDSEASRLCYLALHALQHRGQEGAGIVTVSKDKVLQTITGVGLVSEVFNESKLDQLPGDIAIGHVRYSTAGSSMLKNVQPFVAGYRFGSVGVAHNGNLVNYTKLRAELEENGSIFNTSSDTEVVLHLIAISKARPFFMRIVDACEKLQGAYSMVFVTEDKLVAVRDPHGFRPLVMGRRSNGAVVFASETCALDLIEATYEREVYPGEVLVVDKDGVKSQCLMPHPEPKQCIFEHIYFSLPNSIVFGRSVYESRHVFGEILATESPVDCDVVIAVPDSGVVAALGYAAKSGVAFQQGLIRSHYVGRTFIEPSQKIRDFGVKLKLSPVRGVLEGKRVVVVDDSIVRGTTSSKIVRLLREAGAKEVHMRIASPPIVASCYYGVDTPSSEELISNRMSVDEVRDYIGSDSLAFLSFETLKKHLGEEDSKTFCYACFTGNYPVKPTEDKVKRGGGDFIDDGLVGGINNIEGGWVR
;
A
#
# COMPACT_ATOMS: atom_id res chain seq x y z
N MET A 1 49.53 29.27 -8.01
CA MET A 1 50.92 28.87 -8.30
C MET A 1 51.04 27.38 -8.05
N ALA A 2 51.13 26.57 -9.10
CA ALA A 2 51.69 25.22 -9.16
C ALA A 2 51.27 24.63 -10.51
N ALA A 3 52.26 24.15 -11.26
CA ALA A 3 52.11 23.50 -12.55
C ALA A 3 51.69 22.03 -12.37
N THR A 4 50.95 21.49 -13.34
CA THR A 4 50.97 20.06 -13.66
C THR A 4 50.64 19.84 -15.14
N SER A 5 51.61 19.25 -15.82
CA SER A 5 51.55 18.66 -17.15
C SER A 5 50.87 17.29 -17.14
N SER A 6 50.11 16.95 -18.18
CA SER A 6 49.88 15.55 -18.56
C SER A 6 49.67 15.40 -20.08
N PHE A 7 50.63 14.71 -20.69
CA PHE A 7 50.55 14.04 -21.99
C PHE A 7 50.22 12.56 -21.73
N SER A 8 49.34 11.94 -22.51
CA SER A 8 49.45 10.54 -23.01
C SER A 8 48.17 10.21 -23.82
N SER A 9 48.23 10.20 -25.14
CA SER A 9 48.54 9.05 -26.02
C SER A 9 47.34 8.16 -26.31
N SER A 10 46.85 8.29 -27.54
CA SER A 10 45.92 7.44 -28.25
C SER A 10 46.53 6.06 -28.55
N LEU A 11 45.77 5.00 -28.27
CA LEU A 11 46.06 3.63 -28.68
C LEU A 11 44.91 3.14 -29.56
N SER A 12 45.19 3.05 -30.86
CA SER A 12 44.33 2.54 -31.92
C SER A 12 44.47 1.02 -32.00
N LEU A 13 43.38 0.31 -31.73
CA LEU A 13 43.27 -1.14 -31.95
C LEU A 13 42.61 -1.42 -33.30
N ASN A 14 43.43 -1.99 -34.20
CA ASN A 14 43.03 -2.56 -35.49
C ASN A 14 42.19 -3.82 -35.27
N VAL A 15 40.93 -3.82 -35.71
CA VAL A 15 40.10 -5.03 -35.86
C VAL A 15 39.69 -5.16 -37.32
N LYS A 16 40.12 -6.27 -37.96
CA LYS A 16 39.81 -6.65 -39.34
C LYS A 16 38.32 -7.00 -39.49
N PRO A 17 37.68 -6.71 -40.65
CA PRO A 17 36.29 -7.09 -40.90
C PRO A 17 36.18 -8.57 -41.32
N ASN A 18 35.32 -9.32 -40.64
CA ASN A 18 35.00 -10.71 -40.97
C ASN A 18 33.91 -10.77 -42.06
N LYS A 19 34.08 -11.68 -43.02
CA LYS A 19 33.19 -11.94 -44.17
C LYS A 19 31.79 -12.45 -43.77
N PRO A 20 30.76 -12.26 -44.61
CA PRO A 20 29.39 -12.67 -44.30
C PRO A 20 29.19 -14.18 -44.54
N SER A 21 28.63 -14.88 -43.55
CA SER A 21 28.18 -16.26 -43.67
C SER A 21 26.80 -16.34 -44.35
N LYS A 22 26.65 -17.29 -45.28
CA LYS A 22 25.47 -17.59 -46.11
C LYS A 22 24.20 -17.93 -45.29
N PRO A 23 22.99 -17.76 -45.87
CA PRO A 23 21.73 -17.97 -45.16
C PRO A 23 21.40 -19.47 -45.00
N LEU A 24 20.88 -19.84 -43.82
CA LEU A 24 20.33 -21.18 -43.59
C LEU A 24 19.05 -21.39 -44.41
N ARG A 25 19.01 -22.49 -45.16
CA ARG A 25 17.84 -22.99 -45.89
C ARG A 25 16.80 -23.54 -44.91
N PHE A 26 15.57 -23.02 -44.99
CA PHE A 26 14.37 -23.66 -44.43
C PHE A 26 14.08 -24.95 -45.19
N LEU A 27 14.14 -26.09 -44.51
CA LEU A 27 13.59 -27.36 -44.98
C LEU A 27 12.12 -27.45 -44.54
N ARG A 28 11.22 -27.41 -45.52
CA ARG A 28 9.80 -27.77 -45.39
C ARG A 28 9.68 -29.29 -45.33
N THR A 29 8.99 -29.80 -44.31
CA THR A 29 8.40 -31.15 -44.30
C THR A 29 6.95 -31.08 -43.81
N PRO A 30 6.08 -32.01 -44.25
CA PRO A 30 4.67 -31.71 -44.53
C PRO A 30 3.73 -31.88 -43.34
N PHE A 31 2.65 -31.10 -43.38
CA PHE A 31 1.48 -31.17 -42.51
C PHE A 31 0.88 -32.58 -42.44
N LEU A 32 0.85 -33.17 -41.23
CA LEU A 32 -0.08 -34.24 -40.90
C LEU A 32 -1.46 -33.63 -40.59
N LYS A 33 -2.46 -33.98 -41.39
CA LYS A 33 -3.88 -33.75 -41.10
C LYS A 33 -4.31 -34.70 -39.99
N LEU A 34 -4.67 -34.16 -38.83
CA LEU A 34 -5.47 -34.86 -37.82
C LEU A 34 -6.91 -34.37 -37.94
N SER A 35 -7.79 -35.29 -38.34
CA SER A 35 -9.24 -35.11 -38.40
C SER A 35 -9.83 -35.09 -37.00
N PHE A 36 -10.50 -34.01 -36.63
CA PHE A 36 -11.31 -33.93 -35.41
C PHE A 36 -12.72 -34.46 -35.68
N SER A 37 -13.09 -35.54 -35.00
CA SER A 37 -14.47 -36.05 -34.88
C SER A 37 -15.23 -35.22 -33.83
N PRO A 38 -16.49 -34.82 -34.07
CA PRO A 38 -17.27 -34.08 -33.08
C PRO A 38 -17.80 -35.01 -31.99
N LEU A 39 -17.58 -34.65 -30.72
CA LEU A 39 -18.21 -35.28 -29.55
C LEU A 39 -19.62 -34.69 -29.30
N PRO A 40 -20.57 -35.46 -28.73
CA PRO A 40 -22.00 -35.13 -28.74
C PRO A 40 -22.42 -34.17 -27.61
N ALA A 41 -23.48 -33.40 -27.88
CA ALA A 41 -24.11 -32.47 -26.94
C ALA A 41 -24.75 -33.16 -25.72
N PRO A 42 -24.77 -32.52 -24.53
CA PRO A 42 -25.53 -33.01 -23.39
C PRO A 42 -27.02 -32.65 -23.53
N LEU A 43 -27.87 -33.66 -23.33
CA LEU A 43 -29.33 -33.58 -23.29
C LEU A 43 -29.81 -32.83 -22.04
N CYS A 44 -30.53 -31.73 -22.24
CA CYS A 44 -31.41 -31.10 -21.25
C CYS A 44 -32.77 -31.81 -21.24
N SER A 45 -33.18 -32.39 -20.11
CA SER A 45 -34.60 -32.54 -19.74
C SER A 45 -34.77 -33.15 -18.34
N SER A 46 -35.30 -32.39 -17.38
CA SER A 46 -36.50 -32.73 -16.59
C SER A 46 -36.65 -31.83 -15.33
N PRO A 47 -37.89 -31.59 -14.86
CA PRO A 47 -38.27 -30.42 -14.04
C PRO A 47 -38.25 -30.68 -12.53
N SER A 48 -38.08 -29.60 -11.77
CA SER A 48 -38.13 -29.53 -10.30
C SER A 48 -39.49 -29.94 -9.71
N PRO A 49 -39.53 -30.71 -8.60
CA PRO A 49 -40.74 -30.91 -7.81
C PRO A 49 -40.92 -29.87 -6.68
N PRO A 50 -42.16 -29.62 -6.21
CA PRO A 50 -42.52 -28.47 -5.37
C PRO A 50 -42.29 -28.67 -3.87
N LEU A 51 -42.18 -27.53 -3.17
CA LEU A 51 -42.12 -27.36 -1.71
C LEU A 51 -43.37 -27.92 -0.99
N PRO A 52 -43.23 -28.49 0.22
CA PRO A 52 -44.34 -28.66 1.14
C PRO A 52 -44.36 -27.60 2.26
N HIS A 53 -45.57 -27.12 2.54
CA HIS A 53 -45.93 -26.27 3.67
C HIS A 53 -45.80 -26.98 5.03
N GLY A 54 -45.31 -26.23 6.02
CA GLY A 54 -45.81 -26.10 7.39
C GLY A 54 -46.05 -27.33 8.27
N VAL A 55 -45.26 -27.46 9.35
CA VAL A 55 -45.71 -28.03 10.64
C VAL A 55 -45.06 -27.26 11.79
N SER A 56 -45.92 -26.80 12.70
CA SER A 56 -45.63 -26.21 14.01
C SER A 56 -45.28 -27.27 15.06
N SER A 57 -44.28 -27.02 15.92
CA SER A 57 -44.30 -27.51 17.31
C SER A 57 -43.30 -26.78 18.23
N SER A 58 -43.86 -26.36 19.36
CA SER A 58 -43.31 -25.79 20.60
C SER A 58 -42.08 -26.48 21.22
N GLY A 59 -41.25 -25.69 21.93
CA GLY A 59 -40.31 -26.20 22.95
C GLY A 59 -39.36 -25.13 23.52
N ASN A 60 -39.67 -24.64 24.73
CA ASN A 60 -38.87 -23.74 25.58
C ASN A 60 -37.44 -24.24 25.87
N ALA A 61 -36.44 -23.36 25.86
CA ALA A 61 -35.41 -23.26 26.90
C ALA A 61 -34.52 -22.00 26.73
N ASN A 62 -34.48 -21.18 27.78
CA ASN A 62 -33.61 -20.02 27.96
C ASN A 62 -32.11 -20.41 27.91
N HIS A 63 -31.32 -19.70 27.10
CA HIS A 63 -29.92 -19.43 27.38
C HIS A 63 -29.61 -17.99 26.93
N PRO A 64 -28.92 -17.17 27.76
CA PRO A 64 -28.57 -15.80 27.38
C PRO A 64 -27.58 -15.86 26.21
N LEU A 65 -28.02 -15.35 25.06
CA LEU A 65 -27.20 -15.13 23.88
C LEU A 65 -26.11 -14.13 24.24
N THR A 66 -24.89 -14.63 24.37
CA THR A 66 -23.68 -13.82 24.28
C THR A 66 -23.59 -13.28 22.86
N PRO A 67 -23.30 -11.99 22.63
CA PRO A 67 -23.09 -11.50 21.28
C PRO A 67 -21.83 -12.17 20.74
N LEU A 68 -22.01 -13.04 19.73
CA LEU A 68 -20.90 -13.58 18.95
C LEU A 68 -20.25 -12.40 18.24
N SER A 69 -18.99 -12.14 18.55
CA SER A 69 -18.16 -11.16 17.87
C SER A 69 -18.05 -11.52 16.38
N ASP A 70 -18.49 -10.61 15.52
CA ASP A 70 -18.25 -10.63 14.08
C ASP A 70 -16.74 -10.55 13.83
N ASN A 71 -16.09 -11.72 13.71
CA ASN A 71 -14.73 -11.82 13.19
C ASN A 71 -14.83 -11.87 11.66
N ASP A 72 -14.87 -10.70 11.07
CA ASP A 72 -14.62 -10.51 9.65
C ASP A 72 -13.13 -10.76 9.35
N ASP A 73 -12.86 -11.59 8.35
CA ASP A 73 -11.53 -12.02 7.90
C ASP A 73 -10.84 -10.88 7.11
N TYR A 74 -10.72 -9.71 7.74
CA TYR A 74 -9.88 -8.63 7.24
C TYR A 74 -8.42 -9.08 7.31
N ASP A 75 -7.67 -8.80 6.24
CA ASP A 75 -6.24 -9.09 6.17
C ASP A 75 -5.53 -8.34 7.32
N GLU A 76 -4.95 -9.09 8.26
CA GLU A 76 -4.47 -8.57 9.54
C GLU A 76 -3.18 -7.74 9.45
N LYS A 77 -2.53 -7.75 8.29
CA LYS A 77 -1.29 -6.98 8.09
C LYS A 77 -1.62 -5.50 7.98
N PRO A 78 -0.79 -4.59 8.55
CA PRO A 78 -1.02 -3.16 8.38
C PRO A 78 -1.03 -2.84 6.89
N ARG A 79 -1.93 -1.97 6.44
CA ARG A 79 -2.02 -1.55 5.03
C ARG A 79 -1.77 -0.04 4.93
N GLU A 80 -0.96 0.40 3.98
CA GLU A 80 -0.67 1.83 3.81
C GLU A 80 -1.83 2.46 3.09
N GLU A 81 -2.10 3.72 3.40
CA GLU A 81 -3.31 4.38 2.92
C GLU A 81 -3.38 4.48 1.41
N CYS A 82 -2.30 4.91 0.74
CA CYS A 82 -2.43 5.28 -0.67
C CYS A 82 -1.08 5.24 -1.42
N GLY A 83 -1.15 5.25 -2.75
CA GLY A 83 -0.04 5.58 -3.63
C GLY A 83 -0.42 6.73 -4.56
N VAL A 84 0.48 7.70 -4.76
CA VAL A 84 0.25 8.87 -5.63
C VAL A 84 1.23 8.89 -6.81
N VAL A 85 0.76 9.41 -7.94
CA VAL A 85 1.56 9.63 -9.16
C VAL A 85 1.21 11.00 -9.74
N GLY A 86 2.21 11.73 -10.24
CA GLY A 86 2.01 12.95 -11.04
C GLY A 86 2.94 12.97 -12.24
N ILE A 87 2.44 13.36 -13.42
CA ILE A 87 3.19 13.40 -14.67
C ILE A 87 2.95 14.74 -15.36
N TYR A 88 4.02 15.39 -15.82
CA TYR A 88 3.97 16.65 -16.57
C TYR A 88 4.81 16.56 -17.85
N GLY A 89 4.22 16.96 -18.98
CA GLY A 89 4.93 17.14 -20.25
C GLY A 89 5.01 15.88 -21.10
N ASP A 90 4.00 15.01 -21.05
CA ASP A 90 3.94 13.80 -21.88
C ASP A 90 2.55 13.61 -22.49
N SER A 91 2.46 13.46 -23.82
CA SER A 91 1.18 13.30 -24.52
C SER A 91 0.39 12.05 -24.15
N GLU A 92 1.04 11.07 -23.50
CA GLU A 92 0.42 9.85 -22.98
C GLU A 92 0.29 9.88 -21.45
N ALA A 93 0.15 11.06 -20.84
CA ALA A 93 0.14 11.22 -19.38
C ALA A 93 -0.86 10.29 -18.69
N SER A 94 -2.08 10.08 -19.21
CA SER A 94 -3.06 9.14 -18.64
C SER A 94 -2.59 7.69 -18.65
N ARG A 95 -2.03 7.21 -19.76
CA ARG A 95 -1.54 5.83 -19.93
C ARG A 95 -0.33 5.56 -19.05
N LEU A 96 0.60 6.50 -18.99
CA LEU A 96 1.76 6.42 -18.10
C LEU A 96 1.33 6.48 -16.63
N CYS A 97 0.33 7.30 -16.29
CA CYS A 97 -0.22 7.36 -14.95
C CYS A 97 -0.86 6.01 -14.57
N TYR A 98 -1.64 5.41 -15.48
CA TYR A 98 -2.20 4.06 -15.31
C TYR A 98 -1.11 3.01 -15.04
N LEU A 99 -0.03 2.99 -15.83
CA LEU A 99 1.08 2.05 -15.63
C LEU A 99 1.80 2.28 -14.29
N ALA A 100 2.10 3.52 -13.95
CA ALA A 100 2.73 3.87 -12.68
C ALA A 100 1.83 3.50 -11.47
N LEU A 101 0.51 3.71 -11.56
CA LEU A 101 -0.43 3.25 -10.54
C LEU A 101 -0.48 1.73 -10.43
N HIS A 102 -0.39 1.01 -11.56
CA HIS A 102 -0.30 -0.45 -11.55
C HIS A 102 0.98 -0.92 -10.82
N ALA A 103 2.11 -0.24 -10.99
CA ALA A 103 3.34 -0.51 -10.21
C ALA A 103 3.19 -0.23 -8.71
N LEU A 104 2.28 0.67 -8.33
CA LEU A 104 1.99 1.02 -6.94
C LEU A 104 0.76 0.32 -6.37
N GLN A 105 0.16 -0.65 -7.07
CA GLN A 105 -1.10 -1.30 -6.68
C GLN A 105 -1.06 -1.93 -5.29
N HIS A 106 0.13 -2.32 -4.80
CA HIS A 106 0.31 -2.85 -3.44
C HIS A 106 0.01 -1.82 -2.35
N ARG A 107 0.06 -0.51 -2.64
CA ARG A 107 -0.27 0.59 -1.72
C ARG A 107 -1.77 0.85 -1.57
N GLY A 108 -2.62 0.21 -2.35
CA GLY A 108 -4.07 0.40 -2.26
C GLY A 108 -4.79 -0.36 -3.35
N GLN A 109 -5.81 -1.12 -2.99
CA GLN A 109 -6.53 -2.02 -3.92
C GLN A 109 -8.02 -1.68 -4.00
N GLU A 110 -8.51 -0.80 -3.14
CA GLU A 110 -9.91 -0.51 -2.89
C GLU A 110 -10.48 0.51 -3.88
N GLY A 111 -9.64 1.38 -4.43
CA GLY A 111 -10.03 2.25 -5.53
C GLY A 111 -8.84 2.83 -6.28
N ALA A 112 -9.12 3.31 -7.48
CA ALA A 112 -8.14 4.00 -8.31
C ALA A 112 -8.79 5.18 -9.03
N GLY A 113 -7.98 6.19 -9.35
CA GLY A 113 -8.44 7.39 -10.03
C GLY A 113 -7.32 8.08 -10.81
N ILE A 114 -7.69 8.73 -11.91
CA ILE A 114 -6.79 9.55 -12.74
C ILE A 114 -7.51 10.84 -13.08
N VAL A 115 -6.79 11.95 -12.97
CA VAL A 115 -7.19 13.27 -13.46
C VAL A 115 -6.18 13.73 -14.51
N THR A 116 -6.64 14.11 -15.69
CA THR A 116 -5.82 14.70 -16.76
C THR A 116 -6.25 16.12 -17.09
N VAL A 117 -5.31 16.90 -17.65
CA VAL A 117 -5.58 18.24 -18.15
C VAL A 117 -5.70 18.19 -19.67
N SER A 118 -6.90 18.41 -20.18
CA SER A 118 -7.15 18.44 -21.62
C SER A 118 -6.42 19.61 -22.29
N LYS A 119 -6.31 19.57 -23.63
CA LYS A 119 -5.74 20.69 -24.42
C LYS A 119 -6.50 22.01 -24.22
N ASP A 120 -7.79 21.92 -23.91
CA ASP A 120 -8.66 23.06 -23.61
C ASP A 120 -8.56 23.52 -22.15
N LYS A 121 -7.56 23.02 -21.41
CA LYS A 121 -7.27 23.37 -20.01
C LYS A 121 -8.37 22.98 -19.02
N VAL A 122 -9.11 21.91 -19.31
CA VAL A 122 -10.15 21.37 -18.44
C VAL A 122 -9.63 20.12 -17.75
N LEU A 123 -9.85 20.01 -16.44
CA LEU A 123 -9.53 18.80 -15.68
C LEU A 123 -10.60 17.74 -15.94
N GLN A 124 -10.20 16.63 -16.54
CA GLN A 124 -11.03 15.45 -16.79
C GLN A 124 -10.70 14.39 -15.76
N THR A 125 -11.70 13.80 -15.11
CA THR A 125 -11.52 12.83 -14.03
C THR A 125 -12.29 11.56 -14.28
N ILE A 126 -11.66 10.42 -14.03
CA ILE A 126 -12.31 9.12 -13.91
C ILE A 126 -11.78 8.45 -12.65
N THR A 127 -12.69 8.10 -11.74
CA THR A 127 -12.40 7.36 -10.51
C THR A 127 -13.33 6.15 -10.37
N GLY A 128 -12.87 5.11 -9.70
CA GLY A 128 -13.63 3.88 -9.51
C GLY A 128 -13.17 3.06 -8.32
N VAL A 129 -14.06 2.19 -7.83
CA VAL A 129 -13.75 1.18 -6.82
C VAL A 129 -13.15 -0.05 -7.49
N GLY A 130 -12.11 -0.62 -6.89
CA GLY A 130 -11.41 -1.80 -7.40
C GLY A 130 -9.96 -1.53 -7.80
N LEU A 131 -9.34 -2.55 -8.40
CA LEU A 131 -7.97 -2.50 -8.89
C LEU A 131 -7.85 -1.52 -10.07
N VAL A 132 -6.64 -1.03 -10.35
CA VAL A 132 -6.35 -0.11 -11.46
C VAL A 132 -6.84 -0.69 -12.80
N SER A 133 -6.62 -1.99 -13.03
CA SER A 133 -7.07 -2.71 -14.23
C SER A 133 -8.58 -2.93 -14.33
N GLU A 134 -9.30 -2.92 -13.20
CA GLU A 134 -10.76 -3.03 -13.15
C GLU A 134 -11.40 -1.66 -13.38
N VAL A 135 -10.77 -0.60 -12.85
CA VAL A 135 -11.26 0.77 -12.98
C VAL A 135 -11.03 1.31 -14.39
N PHE A 136 -9.86 1.07 -14.99
CA PHE A 136 -9.49 1.63 -16.29
C PHE A 136 -9.38 0.55 -17.36
N ASN A 137 -10.16 0.73 -18.43
CA ASN A 137 -9.95 0.06 -19.71
C ASN A 137 -9.48 1.08 -20.76
N GLU A 138 -9.10 0.59 -21.93
CA GLU A 138 -8.63 1.41 -23.04
C GLU A 138 -9.59 2.56 -23.38
N SER A 139 -10.90 2.27 -23.45
CA SER A 139 -11.93 3.26 -23.76
C SER A 139 -12.05 4.37 -22.70
N LYS A 140 -11.77 4.08 -21.43
CA LYS A 140 -11.72 5.11 -20.37
C LYS A 140 -10.44 5.93 -20.46
N LEU A 141 -9.29 5.32 -20.79
CA LEU A 141 -8.04 6.05 -21.00
C LEU A 141 -8.12 7.00 -22.21
N ASP A 142 -8.83 6.61 -23.27
CA ASP A 142 -9.08 7.47 -24.44
C ASP A 142 -9.93 8.71 -24.11
N GLN A 143 -10.70 8.68 -23.02
CA GLN A 143 -11.46 9.81 -22.50
C GLN A 143 -10.61 10.77 -21.64
N LEU A 144 -9.35 10.43 -21.39
CA LEU A 144 -8.39 11.21 -20.59
C LEU A 144 -7.19 11.68 -21.43
N PRO A 145 -7.40 12.47 -22.50
CA PRO A 145 -6.29 13.10 -23.21
C PRO A 145 -5.64 14.19 -22.34
N GLY A 146 -4.38 14.49 -22.62
CA GLY A 146 -3.68 15.59 -21.96
C GLY A 146 -2.20 15.33 -21.73
N ASP A 147 -1.47 16.42 -21.49
CA ASP A 147 -0.02 16.37 -21.28
C ASP A 147 0.36 16.36 -19.79
N ILE A 148 -0.63 16.49 -18.89
CA ILE A 148 -0.47 16.53 -17.44
C ILE A 148 -1.49 15.59 -16.82
N ALA A 149 -1.06 14.74 -15.89
CA ALA A 149 -1.92 13.84 -15.15
C ALA A 149 -1.51 13.71 -13.69
N ILE A 150 -2.47 13.47 -12.81
CA ILE A 150 -2.22 12.89 -11.49
C ILE A 150 -3.08 11.64 -11.32
N GLY A 151 -2.59 10.73 -10.50
CA GLY A 151 -3.25 9.47 -10.23
C GLY A 151 -3.11 9.03 -8.79
N HIS A 152 -4.02 8.16 -8.39
CA HIS A 152 -4.11 7.69 -7.03
C HIS A 152 -4.57 6.23 -6.99
N VAL A 153 -3.96 5.42 -6.12
CA VAL A 153 -4.49 4.14 -5.66
C VAL A 153 -4.80 4.25 -4.18
N ARG A 154 -5.99 3.80 -3.79
CA ARG A 154 -6.56 3.97 -2.46
C ARG A 154 -6.63 2.65 -1.71
N TYR A 155 -6.24 2.71 -0.45
CA TYR A 155 -6.63 1.80 0.60
C TYR A 155 -7.78 2.38 1.43
N SER A 156 -8.77 1.57 1.78
CA SER A 156 -9.88 2.04 2.61
C SER A 156 -9.45 2.10 4.07
N THR A 157 -9.33 3.31 4.61
CA THR A 157 -9.03 3.57 6.02
C THR A 157 -10.29 3.78 6.84
N ALA A 158 -10.15 4.29 8.06
CA ALA A 158 -11.26 4.78 8.87
C ALA A 158 -12.12 5.77 8.07
N GLY A 159 -13.23 5.26 7.55
CA GLY A 159 -14.11 5.91 6.59
C GLY A 159 -14.71 4.85 5.67
N SER A 160 -15.95 5.04 5.25
CA SER A 160 -16.63 4.05 4.39
C SER A 160 -15.85 3.78 3.10
N SER A 161 -15.86 2.53 2.62
CA SER A 161 -15.37 2.12 1.29
C SER A 161 -16.32 2.57 0.16
N MET A 162 -16.79 3.81 0.23
CA MET A 162 -17.65 4.42 -0.78
C MET A 162 -16.83 4.97 -1.94
N LEU A 163 -17.42 4.92 -3.14
CA LEU A 163 -16.89 5.57 -4.34
C LEU A 163 -16.60 7.06 -4.11
N LYS A 164 -17.42 7.74 -3.29
CA LYS A 164 -17.26 9.17 -2.95
C LYS A 164 -15.89 9.51 -2.36
N ASN A 165 -15.22 8.53 -1.75
CA ASN A 165 -13.93 8.70 -1.09
C ASN A 165 -12.75 8.29 -2.01
N VAL A 166 -12.96 7.95 -3.29
CA VAL A 166 -11.89 7.59 -4.22
C VAL A 166 -11.27 8.85 -4.83
N GLN A 167 -10.00 9.08 -4.53
CA GLN A 167 -9.14 10.14 -5.07
C GLN A 167 -8.65 9.82 -6.50
N PRO A 168 -8.14 10.82 -7.26
CA PRO A 168 -7.92 12.23 -6.91
C PRO A 168 -9.22 13.04 -6.78
N PHE A 169 -9.24 14.01 -5.87
CA PHE A 169 -10.34 14.97 -5.76
C PHE A 169 -10.12 16.19 -6.64
N VAL A 170 -11.18 16.64 -7.30
CA VAL A 170 -11.17 17.83 -8.16
C VAL A 170 -12.21 18.82 -7.68
N ALA A 171 -11.81 20.09 -7.56
CA ALA A 171 -12.71 21.18 -7.20
C ALA A 171 -12.47 22.42 -8.06
N GLY A 172 -13.54 23.16 -8.33
CA GLY A 172 -13.49 24.52 -8.86
C GLY A 172 -13.56 25.55 -7.74
N TYR A 173 -12.77 26.60 -7.83
CA TYR A 173 -12.79 27.72 -6.90
C TYR A 173 -12.48 29.02 -7.63
N ARG A 174 -12.46 30.16 -6.92
CA ARG A 174 -12.32 31.51 -7.51
C ARG A 174 -11.08 31.74 -8.38
N PHE A 175 -10.14 30.79 -8.43
CA PHE A 175 -8.90 30.91 -9.18
C PHE A 175 -8.66 29.80 -10.20
N GLY A 176 -9.69 29.00 -10.51
CA GLY A 176 -9.63 27.94 -11.49
C GLY A 176 -10.05 26.59 -10.92
N SER A 177 -9.56 25.53 -11.55
CA SER A 177 -9.75 24.14 -11.15
C SER A 177 -8.47 23.55 -10.60
N VAL A 178 -8.59 22.74 -9.55
CA VAL A 178 -7.47 22.03 -8.93
C VAL A 178 -7.86 20.60 -8.67
N GLY A 179 -6.95 19.67 -8.98
CA GLY A 179 -7.00 18.28 -8.58
C GLY A 179 -5.92 17.98 -7.54
N VAL A 180 -6.19 17.08 -6.60
CA VAL A 180 -5.22 16.61 -5.60
C VAL A 180 -5.31 15.11 -5.39
N ALA A 181 -4.14 14.46 -5.30
CA ALA A 181 -3.97 13.10 -4.80
C ALA A 181 -3.04 13.14 -3.58
N HIS A 182 -3.40 12.43 -2.52
CA HIS A 182 -2.78 12.51 -1.20
C HIS A 182 -2.56 11.11 -0.62
N ASN A 183 -1.31 10.83 -0.22
CA ASN A 183 -0.96 9.73 0.67
C ASN A 183 -0.53 10.30 2.02
N GLY A 184 -1.23 9.92 3.10
CA GLY A 184 -0.98 10.41 4.44
C GLY A 184 -2.23 10.39 5.31
N ASN A 185 -2.17 11.08 6.44
CA ASN A 185 -3.33 11.27 7.32
C ASN A 185 -3.16 12.56 8.11
N LEU A 186 -4.21 13.39 8.10
CA LEU A 186 -4.28 14.62 8.87
C LEU A 186 -4.76 14.32 10.31
N VAL A 187 -3.87 14.60 11.26
CA VAL A 187 -4.08 14.36 12.68
C VAL A 187 -5.11 15.34 13.26
N ASN A 188 -5.13 16.59 12.79
CA ASN A 188 -6.07 17.64 13.19
C ASN A 188 -7.28 17.79 12.24
N TYR A 189 -7.60 16.76 11.45
CA TYR A 189 -8.71 16.77 10.48
C TYR A 189 -10.05 17.22 11.07
N THR A 190 -10.49 16.64 12.19
CA THR A 190 -11.80 16.93 12.79
C THR A 190 -11.93 18.39 13.18
N LYS A 191 -10.89 18.95 13.79
CA LYS A 191 -10.81 20.37 14.14
C LYS A 191 -10.86 21.26 12.90
N LEU A 192 -10.03 20.99 11.88
CA LEU A 192 -10.01 21.79 10.65
C LEU A 192 -11.35 21.74 9.91
N ARG A 193 -11.99 20.57 9.86
CA ARG A 193 -13.31 20.39 9.28
C ARG A 193 -14.36 21.21 10.03
N ALA A 194 -14.40 21.14 11.36
CA ALA A 194 -15.33 21.92 12.18
C ALA A 194 -15.15 23.42 11.98
N GLU A 195 -13.91 23.93 12.00
CA GLU A 195 -13.61 25.35 11.73
C GLU A 195 -14.10 25.79 10.34
N LEU A 196 -14.00 24.93 9.34
CA LEU A 196 -14.48 25.21 7.98
C LEU A 196 -16.02 25.16 7.89
N GLU A 197 -16.66 24.19 8.55
CA GLU A 197 -18.12 24.03 8.62
C GLU A 197 -18.79 25.19 9.37
N GLU A 198 -18.18 25.69 10.46
CA GLU A 198 -18.65 26.88 11.19
C GLU A 198 -18.68 28.15 10.31
N ASN A 199 -17.83 28.19 9.27
CA ASN A 199 -17.79 29.27 8.28
C ASN A 199 -18.62 28.96 7.01
N GLY A 200 -19.45 27.91 7.05
CA GLY A 200 -20.38 27.55 5.98
C GLY A 200 -19.80 26.67 4.87
N SER A 201 -18.64 26.04 5.07
CA SER A 201 -18.15 25.01 4.15
C SER A 201 -19.02 23.76 4.22
N ILE A 202 -19.26 23.13 3.07
CA ILE A 202 -19.87 21.81 2.98
C ILE A 202 -18.81 20.79 2.56
N PHE A 203 -18.91 19.56 3.06
CA PHE A 203 -18.02 18.47 2.71
C PHE A 203 -18.81 17.35 2.03
N ASN A 204 -18.38 16.95 0.85
CA ASN A 204 -18.99 15.84 0.11
C ASN A 204 -18.48 14.48 0.58
N THR A 205 -17.30 14.45 1.21
CA THR A 205 -16.60 13.24 1.62
C THR A 205 -16.24 13.28 3.11
N SER A 206 -15.79 12.13 3.62
CA SER A 206 -15.17 12.03 4.95
C SER A 206 -13.65 12.01 4.87
N SER A 207 -13.07 12.30 3.69
CA SER A 207 -11.63 12.25 3.49
C SER A 207 -10.99 13.57 3.90
N ASP A 208 -9.87 13.44 4.60
CA ASP A 208 -9.01 14.55 5.00
C ASP A 208 -8.45 15.36 3.82
N THR A 209 -8.36 14.75 2.65
CA THR A 209 -7.87 15.39 1.42
C THR A 209 -8.79 16.54 0.97
N GLU A 210 -10.10 16.45 1.22
CA GLU A 210 -11.04 17.53 0.89
C GLU A 210 -10.78 18.78 1.74
N VAL A 211 -10.37 18.63 3.00
CA VAL A 211 -9.98 19.75 3.88
C VAL A 211 -8.83 20.54 3.26
N VAL A 212 -7.87 19.88 2.62
CA VAL A 212 -6.75 20.55 1.94
C VAL A 212 -7.25 21.47 0.83
N LEU A 213 -8.22 21.02 0.03
CA LEU A 213 -8.83 21.84 -1.03
C LEU A 213 -9.57 23.06 -0.46
N HIS A 214 -10.33 22.88 0.62
CA HIS A 214 -11.01 24.00 1.28
C HIS A 214 -10.02 25.03 1.83
N LEU A 215 -8.94 24.60 2.48
CA LEU A 215 -7.91 25.49 3.00
C LEU A 215 -7.23 26.31 1.88
N ILE A 216 -6.94 25.67 0.73
CA ILE A 216 -6.42 26.36 -0.46
C ILE A 216 -7.43 27.38 -0.99
N ALA A 217 -8.72 27.04 -1.02
CA ALA A 217 -9.77 27.88 -1.57
C ALA A 217 -9.97 29.18 -0.77
N ILE A 218 -9.91 29.09 0.57
CA ILE A 218 -10.06 30.25 1.46
C ILE A 218 -8.81 31.14 1.52
N SER A 219 -7.61 30.58 1.29
CA SER A 219 -6.36 31.35 1.25
C SER A 219 -6.50 32.55 0.33
N LYS A 220 -5.88 33.70 0.65
CA LYS A 220 -5.87 34.89 -0.24
C LYS A 220 -4.57 35.05 -1.03
N ALA A 221 -3.52 34.30 -0.69
CA ALA A 221 -2.17 34.45 -1.22
C ALA A 221 -2.04 34.14 -2.71
N ARG A 222 -1.10 34.76 -3.42
CA ARG A 222 -0.78 34.47 -4.82
C ARG A 222 0.73 34.32 -5.01
N PRO A 223 1.20 33.46 -5.94
CA PRO A 223 0.44 32.58 -6.86
C PRO A 223 0.00 31.25 -6.20
N PHE A 224 -0.41 30.23 -6.97
CA PHE A 224 -1.02 28.99 -6.44
C PHE A 224 -0.19 28.28 -5.36
N PHE A 225 1.14 28.16 -5.54
CA PHE A 225 2.00 27.50 -4.55
C PHE A 225 1.96 28.20 -3.18
N MET A 226 1.79 29.52 -3.11
CA MET A 226 1.67 30.23 -1.83
C MET A 226 0.38 29.86 -1.09
N ARG A 227 -0.68 29.44 -1.81
CA ARG A 227 -1.92 28.92 -1.21
C ARG A 227 -1.72 27.53 -0.64
N ILE A 228 -0.93 26.71 -1.33
CA ILE A 228 -0.51 25.39 -0.84
C ILE A 228 0.26 25.57 0.46
N VAL A 229 1.22 26.51 0.51
CA VAL A 229 1.99 26.80 1.72
C VAL A 229 1.06 27.23 2.88
N ASP A 230 0.18 28.22 2.66
CA ASP A 230 -0.80 28.68 3.67
C ASP A 230 -1.75 27.55 4.15
N ALA A 231 -2.13 26.63 3.28
CA ALA A 231 -2.87 25.44 3.68
C ALA A 231 -2.00 24.50 4.52
N CYS A 232 -0.80 24.15 4.05
CA CYS A 232 0.11 23.20 4.69
C CYS A 232 0.59 23.66 6.08
N GLU A 233 0.72 24.97 6.32
CA GLU A 233 1.03 25.53 7.64
C GLU A 233 -0.03 25.23 8.71
N LYS A 234 -1.27 24.95 8.29
CA LYS A 234 -2.38 24.58 9.19
C LYS A 234 -2.52 23.06 9.36
N LEU A 235 -1.90 22.28 8.47
CA LEU A 235 -1.98 20.83 8.48
C LEU A 235 -1.03 20.24 9.53
N GLN A 236 -1.54 19.34 10.36
CA GLN A 236 -0.73 18.53 11.26
C GLN A 236 -0.91 17.06 10.90
N GLY A 237 0.18 16.34 10.75
CA GLY A 237 0.16 14.93 10.38
C GLY A 237 1.15 14.62 9.27
N ALA A 238 0.83 13.59 8.49
CA ALA A 238 1.67 13.11 7.40
C ALA A 238 0.98 13.38 6.07
N TYR A 239 1.73 13.82 5.07
CA TYR A 239 1.21 13.99 3.71
C TYR A 239 2.32 14.00 2.67
N SER A 240 2.11 13.22 1.61
CA SER A 240 2.76 13.36 0.32
C SER A 240 1.66 13.57 -0.72
N MET A 241 1.68 14.73 -1.36
CA MET A 241 0.60 15.17 -2.24
C MET A 241 1.14 15.54 -3.61
N VAL A 242 0.34 15.27 -4.63
CA VAL A 242 0.50 15.84 -5.96
C VAL A 242 -0.76 16.60 -6.35
N PHE A 243 -0.59 17.84 -6.80
CA PHE A 243 -1.65 18.71 -7.26
C PHE A 243 -1.52 18.96 -8.75
N VAL A 244 -2.66 19.01 -9.43
CA VAL A 244 -2.75 19.43 -10.83
C VAL A 244 -3.65 20.65 -10.95
N THR A 245 -3.23 21.61 -11.76
CA THR A 245 -4.02 22.76 -12.19
C THR A 245 -4.06 22.78 -13.72
N GLU A 246 -4.67 23.80 -14.31
CA GLU A 246 -4.80 23.94 -15.77
C GLU A 246 -3.47 23.95 -16.54
N ASP A 247 -2.35 24.25 -15.87
CA ASP A 247 -1.04 24.29 -16.53
C ASP A 247 0.17 23.95 -15.63
N LYS A 248 -0.05 23.47 -14.39
CA LYS A 248 1.03 23.10 -13.46
C LYS A 248 0.76 21.78 -12.77
N LEU A 249 1.85 21.06 -12.50
CA LEU A 249 1.93 19.95 -11.56
C LEU A 249 2.73 20.40 -10.34
N VAL A 250 2.24 20.15 -9.14
CA VAL A 250 2.94 20.50 -7.89
C VAL A 250 3.07 19.26 -7.01
N ALA A 251 4.27 18.98 -6.51
CA ALA A 251 4.52 17.93 -5.53
C ALA A 251 4.86 18.55 -4.17
N VAL A 252 4.27 18.00 -3.11
CA VAL A 252 4.41 18.51 -1.74
C VAL A 252 4.68 17.34 -0.80
N ARG A 253 5.64 17.53 0.11
CA ARG A 253 5.92 16.58 1.19
C ARG A 253 5.90 17.28 2.53
N ASP A 254 5.30 16.64 3.54
CA ASP A 254 5.16 17.22 4.87
C ASP A 254 6.51 17.55 5.53
N PRO A 255 6.56 18.49 6.48
CA PRO A 255 7.81 18.91 7.12
C PRO A 255 8.57 17.80 7.86
N HIS A 256 7.91 16.73 8.31
CA HIS A 256 8.60 15.59 8.93
C HIS A 256 9.04 14.55 7.90
N GLY A 257 8.54 14.64 6.65
CA GLY A 257 8.83 13.68 5.59
C GLY A 257 8.31 12.28 5.86
N PHE A 258 7.18 12.14 6.58
CA PHE A 258 6.64 10.85 7.01
C PHE A 258 6.43 9.87 5.86
N ARG A 259 5.78 10.34 4.79
CA ARG A 259 5.43 9.55 3.60
C ARG A 259 6.46 9.72 2.49
N PRO A 260 6.69 8.69 1.65
CA PRO A 260 7.65 8.76 0.57
C PRO A 260 7.10 9.49 -0.65
N LEU A 261 7.96 10.28 -1.29
CA LEU A 261 7.69 10.95 -2.55
C LEU A 261 9.01 11.19 -3.29
N VAL A 262 9.12 10.65 -4.50
CA VAL A 262 10.31 10.72 -5.35
C VAL A 262 10.01 11.41 -6.67
N MET A 263 11.03 11.97 -7.30
CA MET A 263 10.99 12.61 -8.60
C MET A 263 11.91 11.89 -9.59
N GLY A 264 11.44 11.75 -10.82
CA GLY A 264 12.21 11.24 -11.95
C GLY A 264 11.89 11.96 -13.25
N ARG A 265 12.67 11.67 -14.29
CA ARG A 265 12.51 12.28 -15.61
C ARG A 265 12.65 11.28 -16.73
N ARG A 266 11.73 11.33 -17.70
CA ARG A 266 11.77 10.50 -18.91
C ARG A 266 12.68 11.12 -19.97
N SER A 267 13.00 10.33 -20.99
CA SER A 267 13.88 10.72 -22.10
C SER A 267 13.37 11.93 -22.92
N ASN A 268 12.05 12.11 -23.01
CA ASN A 268 11.41 13.27 -23.67
C ASN A 268 11.38 14.54 -22.79
N GLY A 269 11.89 14.49 -21.56
CA GLY A 269 11.87 15.60 -20.60
C GLY A 269 10.65 15.60 -19.66
N ALA A 270 9.71 14.66 -19.81
CA ALA A 270 8.56 14.56 -18.91
C ALA A 270 9.00 14.30 -17.47
N VAL A 271 8.40 15.05 -16.53
CA VAL A 271 8.71 14.96 -15.11
C VAL A 271 7.65 14.11 -14.42
N VAL A 272 8.10 13.19 -13.58
CA VAL A 272 7.25 12.24 -12.87
C VAL A 272 7.50 12.32 -11.38
N PHE A 273 6.44 12.39 -10.58
CA PHE A 273 6.47 12.15 -9.15
C PHE A 273 5.74 10.86 -8.82
N ALA A 274 6.25 10.08 -7.87
CA ALA A 274 5.56 8.90 -7.38
C ALA A 274 5.89 8.62 -5.90
N SER A 275 5.05 7.81 -5.24
CA SER A 275 5.34 7.36 -3.87
C SER A 275 6.59 6.47 -3.78
N GLU A 276 6.91 5.68 -4.81
CA GLU A 276 8.10 4.81 -4.84
C GLU A 276 8.81 4.84 -6.19
N THR A 277 10.10 4.53 -6.20
CA THR A 277 10.93 4.47 -7.41
C THR A 277 10.49 3.40 -8.39
N CYS A 278 9.89 2.30 -7.93
CA CYS A 278 9.42 1.22 -8.82
C CYS A 278 8.42 1.69 -9.88
N ALA A 279 7.63 2.74 -9.58
CA ALA A 279 6.73 3.36 -10.54
C ALA A 279 7.48 4.15 -11.63
N LEU A 280 8.57 4.80 -11.26
CA LEU A 280 9.45 5.52 -12.18
C LEU A 280 10.14 4.51 -13.11
N ASP A 281 10.67 3.44 -12.53
CA ASP A 281 11.39 2.37 -13.25
C ASP A 281 10.50 1.74 -14.33
N LEU A 282 9.23 1.43 -14.01
CA LEU A 282 8.31 0.81 -14.96
C LEU A 282 8.06 1.66 -16.20
N ILE A 283 7.99 2.99 -16.06
CA ILE A 283 7.70 3.91 -17.17
C ILE A 283 8.96 4.56 -17.75
N GLU A 284 10.14 4.05 -17.39
CA GLU A 284 11.45 4.54 -17.84
C GLU A 284 11.69 6.02 -17.49
N ALA A 285 11.17 6.47 -16.34
CA ALA A 285 11.57 7.74 -15.74
C ALA A 285 12.84 7.51 -14.91
N THR A 286 13.96 8.10 -15.32
CA THR A 286 15.20 8.01 -14.55
C THR A 286 15.03 8.72 -13.22
N TYR A 287 15.25 8.02 -12.10
CA TYR A 287 15.21 8.60 -10.76
C TYR A 287 16.21 9.75 -10.62
N GLU A 288 15.74 10.90 -10.13
CA GLU A 288 16.58 12.07 -9.89
C GLU A 288 16.89 12.25 -8.40
N ARG A 289 15.85 12.33 -7.56
CA ARG A 289 15.96 12.51 -6.11
C ARG A 289 14.62 12.32 -5.39
N GLU A 290 14.66 12.28 -4.06
CA GLU A 290 13.47 12.49 -3.24
C GLU A 290 12.97 13.93 -3.32
N VAL A 291 11.66 14.11 -3.15
CA VAL A 291 11.08 15.39 -2.72
C VAL A 291 11.42 15.56 -1.24
N TYR A 292 12.02 16.67 -0.85
CA TYR A 292 12.54 16.86 0.50
C TYR A 292 11.43 17.12 1.52
N PRO A 293 11.64 16.81 2.82
CA PRO A 293 10.71 17.21 3.87
C PRO A 293 10.41 18.71 3.84
N GLY A 294 9.12 19.06 3.82
CA GLY A 294 8.66 20.45 3.73
C GLY A 294 8.78 21.10 2.34
N GLU A 295 9.20 20.36 1.31
CA GLU A 295 9.41 20.92 -0.02
C GLU A 295 8.11 21.04 -0.82
N VAL A 296 7.97 22.16 -1.54
CA VAL A 296 6.92 22.40 -2.55
C VAL A 296 7.59 22.58 -3.90
N LEU A 297 7.56 21.53 -4.73
CA LEU A 297 8.07 21.52 -6.09
C LEU A 297 6.97 21.86 -7.08
N VAL A 298 7.22 22.83 -7.95
CA VAL A 298 6.29 23.22 -9.01
C VAL A 298 6.94 22.92 -10.35
N VAL A 299 6.20 22.24 -11.22
CA VAL A 299 6.56 21.97 -12.61
C VAL A 299 5.57 22.71 -13.51
N ASP A 300 6.10 23.57 -14.35
CA ASP A 300 5.35 24.25 -15.42
C ASP A 300 6.19 24.31 -16.70
N LYS A 301 5.77 25.14 -17.66
CA LYS A 301 6.45 25.30 -18.96
C LYS A 301 7.91 25.74 -18.86
N ASP A 302 8.32 26.35 -17.73
CA ASP A 302 9.69 26.77 -17.51
C ASP A 302 10.55 25.64 -16.90
N GLY A 303 9.94 24.51 -16.53
CA GLY A 303 10.58 23.36 -15.91
C GLY A 303 10.30 23.21 -14.41
N VAL A 304 11.13 22.40 -13.74
CA VAL A 304 11.01 22.10 -12.30
C VAL A 304 11.63 23.21 -11.47
N LYS A 305 10.89 23.77 -10.50
CA LYS A 305 11.39 24.75 -9.54
C LYS A 305 10.96 24.37 -8.12
N SER A 306 11.91 24.31 -7.18
CA SER A 306 11.61 24.25 -5.75
C SER A 306 11.24 25.66 -5.29
N GLN A 307 9.96 25.90 -5.04
CA GLN A 307 9.45 27.27 -4.80
C GLN A 307 9.28 27.58 -3.30
N CYS A 308 9.20 26.55 -2.46
CA CYS A 308 9.20 26.71 -1.01
C CYS A 308 9.86 25.50 -0.36
N LEU A 309 10.66 25.76 0.67
CA LEU A 309 11.09 24.77 1.64
C LEU A 309 10.55 25.24 2.99
N MET A 310 9.42 24.66 3.40
CA MET A 310 8.76 25.00 4.65
C MET A 310 9.70 24.72 5.83
N PRO A 311 9.59 25.46 6.96
CA PRO A 311 10.33 25.13 8.17
C PRO A 311 10.06 23.68 8.55
N HIS A 312 11.13 22.88 8.63
CA HIS A 312 11.04 21.46 8.93
C HIS A 312 11.91 21.11 10.13
N PRO A 313 11.39 20.35 11.10
CA PRO A 313 12.18 19.78 12.16
C PRO A 313 13.04 18.63 11.63
N GLU A 314 13.72 17.94 12.53
CA GLU A 314 14.38 16.68 12.21
C GLU A 314 13.37 15.67 11.63
N PRO A 315 13.66 15.04 10.47
CA PRO A 315 12.73 14.13 9.81
C PRO A 315 12.25 12.98 10.71
N LYS A 316 11.08 12.44 10.41
CA LYS A 316 10.46 11.28 11.06
C LYS A 316 9.79 10.38 10.01
N GLN A 317 10.57 9.97 9.01
CA GLN A 317 10.19 9.08 7.92
C GLN A 317 9.62 7.75 8.43
N CYS A 318 8.62 7.17 7.77
CA CYS A 318 7.98 5.96 8.27
C CYS A 318 8.87 4.71 8.15
N ILE A 319 9.37 4.17 9.27
CA ILE A 319 10.21 2.95 9.24
C ILE A 319 9.46 1.73 8.68
N PHE A 320 8.13 1.74 8.76
CA PHE A 320 7.29 0.65 8.29
C PHE A 320 7.31 0.49 6.75
N GLU A 321 7.77 1.51 6.02
CA GLU A 321 8.06 1.43 4.58
C GLU A 321 9.12 0.36 4.29
N HIS A 322 10.19 0.35 5.09
CA HIS A 322 11.27 -0.63 4.95
C HIS A 322 10.87 -2.01 5.46
N ILE A 323 10.03 -2.08 6.50
CA ILE A 323 9.61 -3.35 7.11
C ILE A 323 8.62 -4.09 6.20
N TYR A 324 7.60 -3.40 5.68
CA TYR A 324 6.49 -4.07 5.01
C TYR A 324 5.97 -3.37 3.74
N PHE A 325 5.75 -2.06 3.76
CA PHE A 325 4.92 -1.42 2.74
C PHE A 325 5.54 -1.32 1.36
N SER A 326 6.75 -0.79 1.29
CA SER A 326 7.37 -0.57 -0.01
C SER A 326 7.78 -1.88 -0.66
N LEU A 327 7.85 -1.92 -1.98
CA LEU A 327 8.36 -3.10 -2.66
C LEU A 327 9.87 -3.21 -2.48
N PRO A 328 10.44 -4.43 -2.43
CA PRO A 328 11.88 -4.61 -2.28
C PRO A 328 12.73 -3.95 -3.37
N ASN A 329 12.20 -3.82 -4.59
CA ASN A 329 12.88 -3.14 -5.70
C ASN A 329 12.84 -1.61 -5.62
N SER A 330 12.24 -1.02 -4.58
CA SER A 330 12.21 0.41 -4.38
C SER A 330 13.38 0.92 -3.55
N ILE A 331 13.80 2.16 -3.84
CA ILE A 331 14.67 2.96 -2.99
C ILE A 331 13.79 4.02 -2.33
N VAL A 332 13.64 3.91 -1.02
CA VAL A 332 12.77 4.79 -0.22
C VAL A 332 13.63 5.39 0.87
N PHE A 333 13.50 6.71 1.10
CA PHE A 333 14.30 7.44 2.08
C PHE A 333 15.82 7.21 1.90
N GLY A 334 16.27 7.23 0.63
CA GLY A 334 17.66 6.98 0.24
C GLY A 334 18.16 5.55 0.45
N ARG A 335 17.31 4.59 0.87
CA ARG A 335 17.71 3.25 1.27
C ARG A 335 17.04 2.17 0.43
N SER A 336 17.79 1.11 0.11
CA SER A 336 17.22 -0.09 -0.51
C SER A 336 16.31 -0.80 0.48
N VAL A 337 15.04 -1.00 0.08
CA VAL A 337 14.08 -1.76 0.87
C VAL A 337 14.49 -3.23 0.97
N TYR A 338 15.02 -3.80 -0.13
CA TYR A 338 15.56 -5.17 -0.14
C TYR A 338 16.68 -5.36 0.89
N GLU A 339 17.70 -4.50 0.87
CA GLU A 339 18.84 -4.60 1.79
C GLU A 339 18.40 -4.49 3.25
N SER A 340 17.51 -3.54 3.54
CA SER A 340 16.94 -3.36 4.88
C SER A 340 16.34 -4.67 5.39
N ARG A 341 15.47 -5.31 4.59
CA ARG A 341 14.81 -6.57 4.98
C ARG A 341 15.78 -7.73 5.10
N HIS A 342 16.77 -7.82 4.22
CA HIS A 342 17.79 -8.86 4.29
C HIS A 342 18.57 -8.77 5.61
N VAL A 343 19.02 -7.57 5.97
CA VAL A 343 19.75 -7.34 7.22
C VAL A 343 18.88 -7.58 8.45
N PHE A 344 17.58 -7.26 8.43
CA PHE A 344 16.68 -7.61 9.52
C PHE A 344 16.64 -9.13 9.77
N GLY A 345 16.66 -9.92 8.69
CA GLY A 345 16.83 -11.37 8.75
C GLY A 345 18.14 -11.81 9.41
N GLU A 346 19.26 -11.20 9.01
CA GLU A 346 20.58 -11.51 9.59
C GLU A 346 20.65 -11.16 11.09
N ILE A 347 20.06 -10.03 11.49
CA ILE A 347 19.98 -9.63 12.89
C ILE A 347 19.20 -10.68 13.70
N LEU A 348 18.02 -11.09 13.23
CA LEU A 348 17.20 -12.12 13.87
C LEU A 348 17.94 -13.45 14.05
N ALA A 349 18.70 -13.88 13.04
CA ALA A 349 19.50 -15.11 13.11
C ALA A 349 20.66 -14.99 14.10
N THR A 350 21.22 -13.79 14.26
CA THR A 350 22.33 -13.52 15.18
C THR A 350 21.86 -13.45 16.63
N GLU A 351 20.75 -12.73 16.89
CA GLU A 351 20.27 -12.45 18.25
C GLU A 351 19.38 -13.54 18.80
N SER A 352 18.70 -14.30 17.93
CA SER A 352 17.74 -15.33 18.35
C SER A 352 17.89 -16.61 17.52
N PRO A 353 19.08 -17.25 17.54
CA PRO A 353 19.30 -18.52 16.87
C PRO A 353 18.49 -19.64 17.53
N VAL A 354 18.22 -20.70 16.77
CA VAL A 354 17.65 -21.95 17.27
C VAL A 354 18.08 -23.09 16.35
N ASP A 355 18.30 -24.28 16.90
CA ASP A 355 18.58 -25.44 16.07
C ASP A 355 17.37 -25.76 15.19
N CYS A 356 17.55 -25.67 13.87
CA CYS A 356 16.51 -25.91 12.90
C CYS A 356 17.06 -26.65 11.68
N ASP A 357 16.16 -27.29 10.93
CA ASP A 357 16.52 -28.08 9.75
C ASP A 357 16.20 -27.32 8.44
N VAL A 358 15.36 -26.28 8.52
CA VAL A 358 14.97 -25.46 7.37
C VAL A 358 14.51 -24.07 7.81
N VAL A 359 14.85 -23.07 6.99
CA VAL A 359 14.29 -21.72 7.08
C VAL A 359 13.28 -21.52 5.96
N ILE A 360 12.09 -21.04 6.29
CA ILE A 360 11.02 -20.73 5.33
C ILE A 360 10.51 -19.31 5.57
N ALA A 361 9.74 -18.79 4.63
CA ALA A 361 9.06 -17.50 4.75
C ALA A 361 7.53 -17.66 4.80
N VAL A 362 6.86 -16.69 5.39
CA VAL A 362 5.47 -16.37 5.04
C VAL A 362 5.50 -15.47 3.79
N PRO A 363 5.08 -15.97 2.61
CA PRO A 363 5.20 -15.22 1.38
C PRO A 363 4.11 -14.15 1.21
N ASP A 364 4.36 -13.09 0.45
CA ASP A 364 5.63 -12.79 -0.24
C ASP A 364 6.55 -11.86 0.58
N SER A 365 6.01 -11.14 1.55
CA SER A 365 6.70 -10.09 2.29
C SER A 365 7.88 -10.59 3.14
N GLY A 366 7.74 -11.76 3.79
CA GLY A 366 8.78 -12.34 4.64
C GLY A 366 9.97 -12.96 3.89
N VAL A 367 9.89 -13.10 2.56
CA VAL A 367 10.88 -13.86 1.77
C VAL A 367 12.29 -13.28 1.89
N VAL A 368 12.44 -11.96 1.74
CA VAL A 368 13.76 -11.31 1.76
C VAL A 368 14.42 -11.43 3.14
N ALA A 369 13.65 -11.25 4.21
CA ALA A 369 14.14 -11.44 5.57
C ALA A 369 14.48 -12.91 5.86
N ALA A 370 13.70 -13.86 5.35
CA ALA A 370 14.01 -15.28 5.48
C ALA A 370 15.34 -15.66 4.79
N LEU A 371 15.62 -15.07 3.62
CA LEU A 371 16.89 -15.25 2.92
C LEU A 371 18.07 -14.75 3.75
N GLY A 372 17.95 -13.56 4.35
CA GLY A 372 18.97 -13.03 5.26
C GLY A 372 19.15 -13.88 6.52
N TYR A 373 18.05 -14.36 7.10
CA TYR A 373 18.11 -15.28 8.24
C TYR A 373 18.84 -16.58 7.88
N ALA A 374 18.48 -17.21 6.75
CA ALA A 374 19.10 -18.43 6.24
C ALA A 374 20.59 -18.25 5.95
N ALA A 375 20.96 -17.13 5.31
CA ALA A 375 22.35 -16.80 5.03
C ALA A 375 23.18 -16.70 6.32
N LYS A 376 22.62 -16.09 7.37
CA LYS A 376 23.34 -15.90 8.63
C LYS A 376 23.35 -17.13 9.53
N SER A 377 22.27 -17.92 9.55
CA SER A 377 22.17 -19.15 10.35
C SER A 377 22.94 -20.33 9.74
N GLY A 378 23.25 -20.27 8.43
CA GLY A 378 23.87 -21.37 7.70
C GLY A 378 22.91 -22.52 7.36
N VAL A 379 21.62 -22.37 7.65
CA VAL A 379 20.57 -23.34 7.32
C VAL A 379 19.89 -22.92 6.02
N ALA A 380 19.74 -23.86 5.08
CA ALA A 380 19.20 -23.54 3.76
C ALA A 380 17.75 -23.00 3.81
N PHE A 381 17.50 -21.93 3.06
CA PHE A 381 16.16 -21.48 2.75
C PHE A 381 15.45 -22.49 1.85
N GLN A 382 14.18 -22.75 2.11
CA GLN A 382 13.30 -23.51 1.24
C GLN A 382 11.94 -22.83 1.14
N GLN A 383 11.30 -22.93 -0.02
CA GLN A 383 9.94 -22.44 -0.20
C GLN A 383 8.94 -23.43 0.42
N GLY A 384 8.73 -23.31 1.73
CA GLY A 384 7.83 -24.17 2.51
C GLY A 384 6.35 -23.79 2.41
N LEU A 385 6.05 -22.56 2.02
CA LEU A 385 4.70 -22.06 1.77
C LEU A 385 4.65 -21.44 0.37
N ILE A 386 3.58 -21.73 -0.37
CA ILE A 386 3.31 -21.17 -1.69
C ILE A 386 2.09 -20.26 -1.57
N ARG A 387 2.26 -18.98 -1.93
CA ARG A 387 1.14 -18.06 -2.05
C ARG A 387 0.35 -18.39 -3.32
N SER A 388 -0.97 -18.49 -3.20
CA SER A 388 -1.83 -18.59 -4.39
C SER A 388 -1.89 -17.24 -5.11
N HIS A 389 -1.64 -17.24 -6.41
CA HIS A 389 -1.72 -16.05 -7.26
C HIS A 389 -3.17 -15.70 -7.67
N TYR A 390 -4.12 -16.61 -7.45
CA TYR A 390 -5.51 -16.49 -7.92
C TYR A 390 -6.48 -16.22 -6.77
N VAL A 391 -5.99 -15.70 -5.64
CA VAL A 391 -6.83 -15.32 -4.52
C VAL A 391 -7.54 -14.02 -4.86
N GLY A 392 -8.82 -14.11 -5.22
CA GLY A 392 -9.71 -12.95 -5.27
C GLY A 392 -10.12 -12.48 -3.87
N ARG A 393 -10.82 -11.34 -3.78
CA ARG A 393 -11.53 -10.99 -2.54
C ARG A 393 -12.57 -12.08 -2.28
N THR A 394 -12.48 -12.75 -1.14
CA THR A 394 -13.41 -13.79 -0.73
C THR A 394 -14.82 -13.22 -0.72
N PHE A 395 -15.66 -13.66 -1.65
CA PHE A 395 -17.08 -13.31 -1.67
C PHE A 395 -17.82 -14.08 -0.57
N ILE A 396 -18.77 -13.40 0.07
CA ILE A 396 -19.70 -13.86 1.10
C ILE A 396 -19.96 -15.38 1.04
N GLU A 397 -19.38 -16.13 1.97
CA GLU A 397 -19.67 -17.56 2.13
C GLU A 397 -20.53 -17.81 3.39
N PRO A 398 -21.71 -18.45 3.25
CA PRO A 398 -22.78 -18.43 4.26
C PRO A 398 -22.57 -19.35 5.48
N SER A 399 -21.41 -20.00 5.66
CA SER A 399 -21.21 -20.95 6.77
C SER A 399 -19.94 -20.71 7.59
N GLN A 400 -20.11 -20.59 8.92
CA GLN A 400 -19.03 -20.37 9.89
C GLN A 400 -17.93 -21.43 9.84
N LYS A 401 -18.25 -22.67 9.44
CA LYS A 401 -17.31 -23.81 9.37
C LYS A 401 -16.27 -23.68 8.25
N ILE A 402 -16.47 -22.80 7.26
CA ILE A 402 -15.55 -22.62 6.13
C ILE A 402 -14.69 -21.34 6.27
N ARG A 403 -14.99 -20.42 7.22
CA ARG A 403 -14.14 -19.23 7.47
C ARG A 403 -12.70 -19.58 7.88
N ASP A 404 -12.47 -20.75 8.46
CA ASP A 404 -11.13 -21.29 8.76
C ASP A 404 -10.28 -21.60 7.51
N PHE A 405 -10.86 -21.59 6.30
CA PHE A 405 -10.15 -21.83 5.04
C PHE A 405 -9.44 -20.61 4.47
N GLY A 406 -9.65 -19.39 4.97
CA GLY A 406 -9.08 -18.17 4.37
C GLY A 406 -7.55 -18.23 4.19
N VAL A 407 -6.83 -18.73 5.20
CA VAL A 407 -5.37 -18.92 5.11
C VAL A 407 -5.01 -20.09 4.18
N LYS A 408 -5.78 -21.18 4.14
CA LYS A 408 -5.53 -22.32 3.23
C LYS A 408 -5.78 -21.98 1.76
N LEU A 409 -6.69 -21.04 1.49
CA LEU A 409 -6.91 -20.48 0.15
C LEU A 409 -5.73 -19.59 -0.27
N LYS A 410 -5.14 -18.86 0.67
CA LYS A 410 -4.02 -17.95 0.43
C LYS A 410 -2.66 -18.64 0.36
N LEU A 411 -2.42 -19.63 1.23
CA LEU A 411 -1.12 -20.24 1.48
C LEU A 411 -1.24 -21.77 1.46
N SER A 412 -0.43 -22.40 0.62
CA SER A 412 -0.34 -23.86 0.49
C SER A 412 1.01 -24.37 1.01
N PRO A 413 1.04 -25.26 2.02
CA PRO A 413 2.28 -25.81 2.55
C PRO A 413 2.86 -26.91 1.66
N VAL A 414 4.19 -26.94 1.55
CA VAL A 414 4.92 -27.99 0.82
C VAL A 414 5.33 -29.08 1.80
N ARG A 415 4.50 -30.13 1.95
CA ARG A 415 4.73 -31.23 2.93
C ARG A 415 6.14 -31.82 2.86
N GLY A 416 6.68 -32.05 1.65
CA GLY A 416 8.04 -32.60 1.48
C GLY A 416 9.17 -31.70 2.01
N VAL A 417 8.92 -30.39 2.18
CA VAL A 417 9.87 -29.47 2.81
C VAL A 417 9.77 -29.54 4.34
N LEU A 418 8.58 -29.80 4.88
CA LEU A 418 8.21 -29.57 6.29
C LEU A 418 8.17 -30.83 7.15
N GLU A 419 7.83 -31.98 6.58
CA GLU A 419 7.55 -33.22 7.31
C GLU A 419 8.74 -33.68 8.17
N GLY A 420 8.51 -33.84 9.48
CA GLY A 420 9.49 -34.27 10.47
C GLY A 420 10.54 -33.22 10.86
N LYS A 421 10.50 -32.01 10.29
CA LYS A 421 11.55 -30.99 10.47
C LYS A 421 11.23 -29.96 11.55
N ARG A 422 12.28 -29.39 12.11
CA ARG A 422 12.26 -28.17 12.93
C ARG A 422 12.36 -26.97 12.00
N VAL A 423 11.29 -26.18 11.95
CA VAL A 423 11.09 -25.14 10.93
C VAL A 423 11.24 -23.77 11.58
N VAL A 424 12.17 -22.95 11.09
CA VAL A 424 12.12 -21.51 11.32
C VAL A 424 11.23 -20.91 10.23
N VAL A 425 10.17 -20.21 10.63
CA VAL A 425 9.30 -19.44 9.73
C VAL A 425 9.47 -17.96 10.01
N VAL A 426 9.85 -17.21 8.98
CA VAL A 426 10.05 -15.76 9.05
C VAL A 426 8.84 -15.03 8.46
N ASP A 427 8.28 -14.10 9.21
CA ASP A 427 7.24 -13.16 8.77
C ASP A 427 7.69 -11.71 9.03
N ASP A 428 7.05 -10.74 8.37
CA ASP A 428 7.42 -9.33 8.53
C ASP A 428 6.96 -8.74 9.87
N SER A 429 5.74 -9.06 10.32
CA SER A 429 5.11 -8.42 11.48
C SER A 429 4.04 -9.31 12.11
N ILE A 430 3.68 -9.01 13.36
CA ILE A 430 2.49 -9.55 14.03
C ILE A 430 1.67 -8.37 14.56
N VAL A 431 0.40 -8.29 14.17
CA VAL A 431 -0.54 -7.25 14.60
C VAL A 431 -1.56 -7.80 15.60
N ARG A 432 -2.53 -8.59 15.13
CA ARG A 432 -3.55 -9.25 15.97
C ARG A 432 -3.15 -10.67 16.37
N GLY A 433 -2.29 -11.32 15.56
CA GLY A 433 -1.75 -12.66 15.81
C GLY A 433 -2.64 -13.83 15.37
N THR A 434 -3.88 -13.57 14.95
CA THR A 434 -4.82 -14.63 14.51
C THR A 434 -4.34 -15.30 13.21
N THR A 435 -3.75 -14.56 12.27
CA THR A 435 -3.16 -15.11 11.04
C THR A 435 -1.90 -15.92 11.35
N SER A 436 -1.03 -15.41 12.23
CA SER A 436 0.17 -16.14 12.67
C SER A 436 -0.19 -17.47 13.34
N SER A 437 -1.22 -17.50 14.19
CA SER A 437 -1.75 -18.74 14.79
C SER A 437 -2.24 -19.74 13.73
N LYS A 438 -3.01 -19.26 12.74
CA LYS A 438 -3.47 -20.09 11.60
C LYS A 438 -2.28 -20.65 10.78
N ILE A 439 -1.24 -19.85 10.55
CA ILE A 439 -0.02 -20.28 9.83
C ILE A 439 0.74 -21.35 10.61
N VAL A 440 0.96 -21.16 11.92
CA VAL A 440 1.64 -22.16 12.75
C VAL A 440 0.88 -23.48 12.74
N ARG A 441 -0.46 -23.43 12.89
CA ARG A 441 -1.33 -24.61 12.77
C ARG A 441 -1.17 -25.30 11.41
N LEU A 442 -1.16 -24.54 10.32
CA LEU A 442 -0.98 -25.05 8.96
C LEU A 442 0.36 -25.78 8.78
N LEU A 443 1.46 -25.25 9.36
CA LEU A 443 2.78 -25.87 9.30
C LEU A 443 2.83 -27.18 10.10
N ARG A 444 2.21 -27.22 11.28
CA ARG A 444 2.09 -28.44 12.08
C ARG A 444 1.25 -29.50 11.37
N GLU A 445 0.11 -29.13 10.80
CA GLU A 445 -0.72 -30.03 9.97
C GLU A 445 0.02 -30.58 8.74
N ALA A 446 0.98 -29.82 8.22
CA ALA A 446 1.86 -30.25 7.13
C ALA A 446 3.02 -31.16 7.59
N GLY A 447 3.13 -31.45 8.88
CA GLY A 447 4.08 -32.42 9.45
C GLY A 447 5.31 -31.80 10.12
N ALA A 448 5.38 -30.49 10.32
CA ALA A 448 6.49 -29.86 11.06
C ALA A 448 6.55 -30.37 12.51
N LYS A 449 7.75 -30.76 12.97
CA LYS A 449 8.01 -31.24 14.33
C LYS A 449 8.01 -30.08 15.33
N GLU A 450 8.74 -29.01 14.99
CA GLU A 450 8.85 -27.78 15.77
C GLU A 450 8.67 -26.59 14.82
N VAL A 451 8.05 -25.51 15.30
CA VAL A 451 7.78 -24.28 14.54
C VAL A 451 8.28 -23.08 15.34
N HIS A 452 9.34 -22.46 14.86
CA HIS A 452 9.99 -21.30 15.47
C HIS A 452 9.67 -20.05 14.65
N MET A 453 8.87 -19.15 15.22
CA MET A 453 8.48 -17.92 14.56
C MET A 453 9.56 -16.85 14.74
N ARG A 454 9.90 -16.12 13.68
CA ARG A 454 10.85 -14.99 13.68
C ARG A 454 10.24 -13.82 12.93
N ILE A 455 10.15 -12.67 13.59
CA ILE A 455 9.42 -11.51 13.08
C ILE A 455 10.39 -10.38 12.75
N ALA A 456 10.46 -10.00 11.47
CA ALA A 456 11.36 -8.97 10.93
C ALA A 456 10.93 -7.53 11.25
N SER A 457 10.31 -7.34 12.40
CA SER A 457 9.87 -6.08 12.98
C SER A 457 9.94 -6.17 14.51
N PRO A 458 10.19 -5.05 15.22
CA PRO A 458 9.88 -4.96 16.63
C PRO A 458 8.38 -5.18 16.90
N PRO A 459 8.00 -5.48 18.16
CA PRO A 459 6.60 -5.63 18.54
C PRO A 459 5.80 -4.35 18.28
N ILE A 460 4.62 -4.49 17.66
CA ILE A 460 3.73 -3.36 17.34
C ILE A 460 2.81 -3.13 18.53
N VAL A 461 3.04 -2.04 19.26
CA VAL A 461 2.35 -1.71 20.52
C VAL A 461 1.40 -0.53 20.43
N ALA A 462 1.50 0.27 19.35
CA ALA A 462 0.66 1.44 19.15
C ALA A 462 0.16 1.55 17.70
N SER A 463 -1.04 2.10 17.53
CA SER A 463 -1.61 2.40 16.21
C SER A 463 -0.77 3.44 15.45
N CYS A 464 -0.81 3.42 14.13
CA CYS A 464 -0.27 4.50 13.32
C CYS A 464 -1.31 5.63 13.18
N TYR A 465 -0.86 6.89 13.23
CA TYR A 465 -1.68 8.08 12.97
C TYR A 465 -1.24 8.84 11.70
N TYR A 466 -0.40 8.24 10.87
CA TYR A 466 0.34 8.93 9.81
C TYR A 466 0.18 8.28 8.44
N GLY A 467 -0.97 7.70 8.13
CA GLY A 467 -1.20 7.09 6.81
C GLY A 467 -0.91 5.59 6.77
N VAL A 468 -1.11 4.86 7.87
CA VAL A 468 -1.15 3.38 7.85
C VAL A 468 -2.37 2.94 8.63
N ASP A 469 -3.21 2.10 8.02
CA ASP A 469 -4.34 1.51 8.71
C ASP A 469 -3.87 0.39 9.62
N THR A 470 -3.84 0.72 10.91
CA THR A 470 -3.63 -0.23 12.00
C THR A 470 -4.88 -0.29 12.87
N PRO A 471 -5.16 -1.45 13.49
CA PRO A 471 -6.24 -1.58 14.45
C PRO A 471 -6.00 -0.72 15.70
N SER A 472 -6.98 -0.64 16.61
CA SER A 472 -6.82 0.13 17.84
C SER A 472 -5.72 -0.49 18.73
N SER A 473 -5.13 0.29 19.63
CA SER A 473 -4.05 -0.20 20.50
C SER A 473 -4.48 -1.41 21.34
N GLU A 474 -5.75 -1.50 21.73
CA GLU A 474 -6.30 -2.64 22.49
C GLU A 474 -6.41 -3.92 21.64
N GLU A 475 -6.50 -3.80 20.33
CA GLU A 475 -6.56 -4.93 19.41
C GLU A 475 -5.16 -5.47 19.05
N LEU A 476 -4.10 -4.69 19.29
CA LEU A 476 -2.71 -5.11 19.08
C LEU A 476 -2.31 -6.15 20.12
N ILE A 477 -1.85 -7.32 19.67
CA ILE A 477 -1.51 -8.43 20.56
C ILE A 477 -0.31 -8.09 21.45
N SER A 478 0.71 -7.43 20.87
CA SER A 478 1.92 -7.03 21.60
C SER A 478 1.71 -5.86 22.57
N ASN A 479 0.56 -5.17 22.50
CA ASN A 479 0.19 -4.18 23.52
C ASN A 479 -0.46 -4.84 24.76
N ARG A 480 -0.98 -6.05 24.63
CA ARG A 480 -1.67 -6.78 25.71
C ARG A 480 -0.89 -7.94 26.30
N MET A 481 0.06 -8.50 25.54
CA MET A 481 0.73 -9.75 25.86
C MET A 481 2.25 -9.58 25.72
N SER A 482 2.98 -10.18 26.65
CA SER A 482 4.43 -10.37 26.57
C SER A 482 4.80 -11.32 25.42
N VAL A 483 6.08 -11.35 25.03
CA VAL A 483 6.55 -12.21 23.93
C VAL A 483 6.23 -13.70 24.18
N ASP A 484 6.38 -14.17 25.42
CA ASP A 484 6.06 -15.56 25.77
C ASP A 484 4.56 -15.85 25.72
N GLU A 485 3.73 -14.91 26.15
CA GLU A 485 2.27 -15.05 26.03
C GLU A 485 1.83 -15.04 24.56
N VAL A 486 2.45 -14.21 23.71
CA VAL A 486 2.20 -14.24 22.25
C VAL A 486 2.65 -15.57 21.65
N ARG A 487 3.82 -16.10 22.05
CA ARG A 487 4.34 -17.41 21.62
C ARG A 487 3.32 -18.52 21.91
N ASP A 488 2.77 -18.55 23.12
CA ASP A 488 1.75 -19.52 23.54
C ASP A 488 0.45 -19.31 22.76
N TYR A 489 0.00 -18.07 22.59
CA TYR A 489 -1.22 -17.74 21.86
C TYR A 489 -1.19 -18.22 20.40
N ILE A 490 -0.07 -18.00 19.69
CA ILE A 490 0.08 -18.45 18.31
C ILE A 490 0.44 -19.95 18.20
N GLY A 491 0.78 -20.61 19.31
CA GLY A 491 1.12 -22.04 19.36
C GLY A 491 2.49 -22.40 18.77
N SER A 492 3.44 -21.47 18.77
CA SER A 492 4.83 -21.70 18.30
C SER A 492 5.74 -22.23 19.41
N ASP A 493 6.78 -23.00 19.05
CA ASP A 493 7.77 -23.52 20.00
C ASP A 493 8.70 -22.42 20.52
N SER A 494 9.01 -21.43 19.68
CA SER A 494 9.70 -20.21 20.09
C SER A 494 9.26 -19.03 19.22
N LEU A 495 9.28 -17.83 19.77
CA LEU A 495 8.99 -16.58 19.08
C LEU A 495 10.10 -15.57 19.39
N ALA A 496 10.59 -14.88 18.37
CA ALA A 496 11.44 -13.71 18.57
C ALA A 496 11.08 -12.60 17.59
N PHE A 497 11.11 -11.37 18.08
CA PHE A 497 10.96 -10.14 17.31
C PHE A 497 12.31 -9.50 17.07
N LEU A 498 12.41 -8.68 16.02
CA LEU A 498 13.59 -7.85 15.78
C LEU A 498 13.77 -6.86 16.95
N SER A 499 14.98 -6.80 17.50
CA SER A 499 15.30 -5.84 18.56
C SER A 499 15.16 -4.40 18.05
N PHE A 500 14.40 -3.57 18.79
CA PHE A 500 14.25 -2.15 18.47
C PHE A 500 15.57 -1.39 18.54
N GLU A 501 16.40 -1.68 19.54
CA GLU A 501 17.71 -1.02 19.68
C GLU A 501 18.68 -1.46 18.57
N THR A 502 18.62 -2.73 18.15
CA THR A 502 19.47 -3.19 17.04
C THR A 502 19.00 -2.66 15.70
N LEU A 503 17.69 -2.50 15.50
CA LEU A 503 17.14 -1.79 14.34
C LEU A 503 17.71 -0.36 14.28
N LYS A 504 17.66 0.40 15.38
CA LYS A 504 18.25 1.75 15.44
C LYS A 504 19.76 1.73 15.19
N LYS A 505 20.48 0.78 15.78
CA LYS A 505 21.92 0.61 15.55
C LYS A 505 22.24 0.32 14.08
N HIS A 506 21.43 -0.48 13.40
CA HIS A 506 21.59 -0.78 11.98
C HIS A 506 21.34 0.45 11.10
N LEU A 507 20.35 1.28 11.46
CA LEU A 507 20.14 2.55 10.76
C LEU A 507 21.36 3.47 10.94
N GLY A 508 21.99 3.45 12.12
CA GLY A 508 23.14 4.29 12.45
C GLY A 508 22.72 5.50 13.28
N GLU A 509 23.66 6.14 13.98
CA GLU A 509 23.32 7.16 14.98
C GLU A 509 22.55 8.35 14.42
N GLU A 510 22.90 8.84 13.23
CA GLU A 510 22.20 9.97 12.60
C GLU A 510 20.88 9.56 11.95
N ASP A 511 20.91 8.57 11.04
CA ASP A 511 19.70 8.05 10.37
C ASP A 511 18.67 7.54 11.38
N SER A 512 19.09 6.93 12.50
CA SER A 512 18.13 6.41 13.47
C SER A 512 17.20 7.49 14.04
N LYS A 513 17.63 8.76 14.03
CA LYS A 513 16.80 9.89 14.47
C LYS A 513 15.84 10.36 13.38
N THR A 514 16.09 10.06 12.11
CA THR A 514 15.29 10.52 10.96
C THR A 514 14.01 9.71 10.73
N PHE A 515 13.79 8.63 11.50
CA PHE A 515 12.63 7.75 11.37
C PHE A 515 11.61 7.93 12.51
N CYS A 516 10.34 7.71 12.17
CA CYS A 516 9.24 7.55 13.11
C CYS A 516 9.14 6.08 13.56
N TYR A 517 9.09 5.89 14.88
CA TYR A 517 8.89 4.58 15.52
C TYR A 517 7.66 4.57 16.43
N ALA A 518 6.67 5.42 16.16
CA ALA A 518 5.49 5.57 17.01
C ALA A 518 4.79 4.22 17.25
N CYS A 519 4.70 3.37 16.23
CA CYS A 519 4.09 2.04 16.32
C CYS A 519 4.80 1.09 17.30
N PHE A 520 6.09 1.30 17.57
CA PHE A 520 6.89 0.47 18.49
C PHE A 520 7.08 1.09 19.87
N THR A 521 6.84 2.40 19.99
CA THR A 521 7.19 3.18 21.21
C THR A 521 6.01 3.89 21.84
N GLY A 522 4.91 4.10 21.10
CA GLY A 522 3.82 4.99 21.48
C GLY A 522 4.17 6.48 21.45
N ASN A 523 5.40 6.85 21.08
CA ASN A 523 5.87 8.23 21.07
C ASN A 523 5.68 8.84 19.67
N TYR A 524 4.60 9.60 19.53
CA TYR A 524 4.21 10.26 18.28
C TYR A 524 4.94 11.60 18.11
N PRO A 525 5.67 11.82 16.98
CA PRO A 525 6.30 13.12 16.72
C PRO A 525 5.30 14.28 16.61
N VAL A 526 4.14 14.01 16.01
CA VAL A 526 2.99 14.93 15.96
C VAL A 526 1.82 14.29 16.71
N LYS A 527 1.48 14.82 17.88
CA LYS A 527 0.43 14.27 18.74
C LYS A 527 -0.96 14.63 18.22
N PRO A 528 -1.95 13.73 18.32
CA PRO A 528 -3.37 14.08 18.17
C PRO A 528 -3.76 15.22 19.10
N THR A 529 -4.43 16.24 18.55
CA THR A 529 -4.92 17.40 19.29
C THR A 529 -6.18 17.12 20.09
N GLU A 530 -6.89 16.03 19.75
CA GLU A 530 -8.05 15.52 20.46
C GLU A 530 -7.94 13.99 20.58
N ASP A 531 -8.61 13.41 21.57
CA ASP A 531 -8.74 11.96 21.68
C ASP A 531 -9.45 11.44 20.43
N LYS A 532 -8.70 10.94 19.44
CA LYS A 532 -9.26 10.12 18.37
C LYS A 532 -9.75 8.83 19.03
N VAL A 533 -10.97 8.85 19.53
CA VAL A 533 -11.68 7.65 19.95
C VAL A 533 -11.98 6.87 18.65
N LYS A 534 -11.05 5.98 18.22
CA LYS A 534 -11.48 4.77 17.52
C LYS A 534 -12.31 3.99 18.55
N ARG A 535 -13.59 4.33 18.67
CA ARG A 535 -14.52 3.59 19.52
C ARG A 535 -14.66 2.22 18.85
N GLY A 536 -14.45 1.16 19.62
CA GLY A 536 -14.33 -0.21 19.12
C GLY A 536 -15.46 -0.60 18.16
N GLY A 537 -15.08 -1.39 17.14
CA GLY A 537 -15.97 -1.81 16.06
C GLY A 537 -16.00 -0.78 14.95
N GLY A 538 -15.30 -1.06 13.84
CA GLY A 538 -15.50 -0.30 12.63
C GLY A 538 -16.92 -0.55 12.13
N ASP A 539 -17.87 0.30 12.50
CA ASP A 539 -19.05 0.58 11.68
C ASP A 539 -19.87 1.77 12.20
N PHE A 540 -20.47 2.49 11.26
CA PHE A 540 -21.40 3.62 11.39
C PHE A 540 -20.83 4.94 11.93
N ILE A 541 -20.25 5.74 11.04
CA ILE A 541 -20.52 7.18 11.07
C ILE A 541 -21.92 7.34 10.49
N ASP A 542 -22.88 7.68 11.34
CA ASP A 542 -24.11 8.33 10.92
C ASP A 542 -23.71 9.67 10.30
N ASP A 543 -23.55 9.70 8.98
CA ASP A 543 -23.22 10.90 8.22
C ASP A 543 -24.44 11.80 8.03
N GLY A 544 -25.57 11.52 8.71
CA GLY A 544 -26.82 12.27 8.58
C GLY A 544 -27.39 12.26 7.16
N LEU A 545 -26.79 11.51 6.24
CA LEU A 545 -27.09 11.49 4.81
C LEU A 545 -27.59 10.11 4.35
N VAL A 546 -27.44 9.07 5.17
CA VAL A 546 -27.99 7.74 4.91
C VAL A 546 -29.09 7.43 5.92
N GLY A 547 -30.31 7.87 5.61
CA GLY A 547 -31.50 7.32 6.23
C GLY A 547 -31.54 5.81 5.95
N GLY A 548 -31.60 5.01 7.02
CA GLY A 548 -31.63 3.55 6.91
C GLY A 548 -32.75 3.08 5.98
N ILE A 549 -32.45 2.07 5.16
CA ILE A 549 -33.36 1.41 4.21
C ILE A 549 -34.64 0.85 4.87
N ASN A 550 -34.66 0.75 6.20
CA ASN A 550 -35.82 0.28 6.98
C ASN A 550 -36.82 1.39 7.36
N ASN A 551 -36.63 2.65 6.94
CA ASN A 551 -37.56 3.75 7.24
C ASN A 551 -38.59 4.05 6.12
N ILE A 552 -38.80 3.14 5.16
CA ILE A 552 -39.89 3.27 4.18
C ILE A 552 -41.12 2.51 4.68
N GLU A 553 -41.76 3.02 5.73
CA GLU A 553 -43.20 2.79 5.96
C GLU A 553 -43.85 4.05 6.53
N GLY A 554 -44.79 4.63 5.78
CA GLY A 554 -45.91 5.36 6.36
C GLY A 554 -46.03 6.87 6.08
N GLY A 555 -46.58 7.22 4.91
CA GLY A 555 -47.48 8.38 4.69
C GLY A 555 -46.89 9.80 4.81
N TRP A 556 -47.39 10.85 4.18
CA TRP A 556 -48.69 11.09 3.56
C TRP A 556 -48.54 12.10 2.42
N VAL A 557 -49.39 11.92 1.43
CA VAL A 557 -49.82 12.92 0.45
C VAL A 557 -50.35 14.17 1.16
N ARG A 558 -49.79 15.34 0.84
CA ARG A 558 -50.54 16.56 0.45
C ARG A 558 -49.62 17.59 -0.18
#